data_AF-A0A225W223-F1
#
_entry.id   AF-A0A225W223-F1
#
_cell.length_a   1.000
_cell.length_b   1.000
_cell.length_c   1.000
_cell.angle_alpha   90.00
_cell.angle_beta   90.00
_cell.angle_gamma   90.00
#
_symmetry.space_group_name_H-M   'P 1'
#
loop_
_entity.id
_entity.type
_entity.pdbx_description
1 polymer ?
#
loop_
_entity_poly.entity_id
_entity_poly.type
_entity_poly.pdbx_seq_one_letter_code
_entity_poly.pdbx_strand_id
1 'polypeptide(L)'
;MDEKLEDDIYRASCYCADITMGSMGSLFNSARGIMAWLAKCAAKVGESGQPMSWITPLGLPVVQPYRSKAMRQVRTKVQHVLMVENEGRAVSIGRQKSAFPPNFVHSLDSTHMMQTARRCLEDDNIAFAAVHDSYWTHACSVDVMNRRLREEFVSLYEQPLLEDLLTELRLRFPDMKFDDVPQLGDLDLHSVLDSPYFFN
;
A
#
# COMPACT_ATOMS: atom_id res chain seq x y z
N MET A 1 10.79 31.56 22.30
CA MET A 1 11.53 30.29 22.40
C MET A 1 12.97 30.63 22.05
N ASP A 2 13.96 30.10 22.78
CA ASP A 2 15.37 30.43 22.56
C ASP A 2 15.80 29.87 21.18
N GLU A 3 16.29 30.73 20.29
CA GLU A 3 16.65 30.38 18.90
C GLU A 3 17.72 29.28 18.85
N LYS A 4 18.57 29.23 19.88
CA LYS A 4 19.55 28.16 20.07
C LYS A 4 18.90 26.82 20.43
N LEU A 5 17.88 26.84 21.29
CA LEU A 5 17.13 25.64 21.65
C LEU A 5 16.37 25.08 20.44
N GLU A 6 15.85 25.94 19.56
CA GLU A 6 15.21 25.51 18.31
C GLU A 6 16.19 24.81 17.36
N ASP A 7 17.40 25.36 17.17
CA ASP A 7 18.44 24.73 16.34
C ASP A 7 18.90 23.38 16.95
N ASP A 8 19.08 23.32 18.28
CA ASP A 8 19.44 22.08 18.96
C ASP A 8 18.34 21.01 18.84
N ILE A 9 17.06 21.39 18.97
CA ILE A 9 15.92 20.48 18.76
C ILE A 9 15.87 20.01 17.30
N TYR A 10 16.06 20.92 16.34
CA TYR A 10 16.08 20.57 14.92
C TYR A 10 17.16 19.54 14.63
N ARG A 11 18.41 19.79 15.05
CA ARG A 11 19.53 18.85 14.86
C ARG A 11 19.30 17.52 15.56
N ALA A 12 18.79 17.53 16.79
CA ALA A 12 18.46 16.31 17.52
C ALA A 12 17.37 15.50 16.80
N SER A 13 16.34 16.16 16.26
CA SER A 13 15.28 15.51 15.49
C SER A 13 15.78 14.89 14.18
N CYS A 14 16.67 15.58 13.45
CA CYS A 14 17.33 15.03 12.27
C CYS A 14 18.18 13.81 12.62
N TYR A 15 18.99 13.89 13.68
CA TYR A 15 19.80 12.76 14.15
C TYR A 15 18.92 11.55 14.51
N CYS A 16 17.84 11.76 15.27
CA CYS A 16 16.89 10.70 15.60
C CYS A 16 16.23 10.11 14.35
N ALA A 17 15.85 10.94 13.39
CA ALA A 17 15.25 10.48 12.13
C ALA A 17 16.23 9.63 11.32
N ASP A 18 17.49 10.05 11.20
CA ASP A 18 18.52 9.32 10.48
C ASP A 18 18.82 7.96 11.12
N ILE A 19 18.96 7.91 12.45
CA ILE A 19 19.16 6.64 13.18
C ILE A 19 17.95 5.72 13.05
N THR A 20 16.73 6.26 13.14
CA THR A 20 15.49 5.47 13.03
C THR A 20 15.36 4.87 11.63
N MET A 21 15.52 5.69 10.58
CA MET A 21 15.44 5.26 9.19
C MET A 21 16.58 4.29 8.83
N GLY A 22 17.78 4.52 9.35
CA GLY A 22 18.92 3.62 9.19
C GLY A 22 18.64 2.23 9.79
N SER A 23 18.08 2.20 11.01
CA SER A 23 17.73 0.95 11.70
C SER A 23 16.64 0.18 10.96
N MET A 24 15.56 0.85 10.56
CA MET A 24 14.49 0.26 9.75
C MET A 24 15.01 -0.31 8.42
N GLY A 25 15.95 0.40 7.77
CA GLY A 25 16.55 -0.03 6.53
C GLY A 25 17.24 -1.39 6.64
N SER A 26 17.98 -1.62 7.74
CA SER A 26 18.68 -2.89 7.96
C SER A 26 17.75 -4.08 8.26
N LEU A 27 16.58 -3.82 8.86
CA LEU A 27 15.62 -4.85 9.28
C LEU A 27 14.72 -5.32 8.13
N PHE A 28 14.42 -4.43 7.16
CA PHE A 28 13.41 -4.67 6.12
C PHE A 28 13.97 -4.58 4.69
N ASN A 29 15.13 -5.21 4.45
CA ASN A 29 15.78 -5.20 3.13
C ASN A 29 14.87 -5.74 2.01
N SER A 30 14.19 -6.86 2.22
CA SER A 30 13.29 -7.47 1.22
C SER A 30 12.10 -6.57 0.91
N ALA A 31 11.44 -6.01 1.93
CA ALA A 31 10.32 -5.08 1.74
C ALA A 31 10.75 -3.83 0.97
N ARG A 32 11.95 -3.30 1.25
CA ARG A 32 12.52 -2.18 0.49
C ARG A 32 12.77 -2.54 -0.97
N GLY A 33 13.24 -3.75 -1.25
CA GLY A 33 13.40 -4.28 -2.60
C GLY A 33 12.08 -4.32 -3.37
N ILE A 34 11.02 -4.86 -2.76
CA ILE A 34 9.67 -4.94 -3.35
C ILE A 34 9.10 -3.55 -3.58
N MET A 35 9.19 -2.64 -2.59
CA MET A 35 8.74 -1.26 -2.75
C MET A 35 9.45 -0.54 -3.89
N ALA A 36 10.77 -0.75 -4.03
CA ALA A 36 11.54 -0.18 -5.13
C ALA A 36 11.13 -0.78 -6.49
N TRP A 37 10.84 -2.09 -6.55
CA TRP A 37 10.34 -2.75 -7.74
C TRP A 37 8.97 -2.22 -8.17
N LEU A 38 8.01 -2.14 -7.24
CA LEU A 38 6.69 -1.55 -7.48
C LEU A 38 6.83 -0.10 -8.01
N ALA A 39 7.65 0.72 -7.34
CA ALA A 39 7.91 2.09 -7.76
C ALA A 39 8.48 2.19 -9.19
N LYS A 40 9.37 1.26 -9.60
CA LYS A 40 9.88 1.21 -10.98
C LYS A 40 8.78 0.84 -11.98
N CYS A 41 7.92 -0.13 -11.66
CA CYS A 41 6.78 -0.49 -12.50
C CYS A 41 5.84 0.71 -12.71
N ALA A 42 5.47 1.41 -11.65
CA ALA A 42 4.64 2.61 -11.74
C ALA A 42 5.29 3.75 -12.54
N ALA A 43 6.61 3.91 -12.43
CA ALA A 43 7.36 4.89 -13.22
C ALA A 43 7.27 4.56 -14.72
N LYS A 44 7.54 3.31 -15.09
CA LYS A 44 7.42 2.82 -16.47
C LYS A 44 5.99 3.04 -16.99
N VAL A 45 4.96 2.59 -16.26
CA VAL A 45 3.56 2.79 -16.67
C VAL A 45 3.25 4.28 -16.88
N GLY A 46 3.74 5.15 -16.00
CA GLY A 46 3.58 6.60 -16.14
C GLY A 46 4.21 7.19 -17.41
N GLU A 47 5.27 6.61 -17.95
CA GLU A 47 5.89 7.02 -19.23
C GLU A 47 4.97 6.79 -20.43
N SER A 48 4.07 5.80 -20.36
CA SER A 48 3.02 5.57 -21.37
C SER A 48 1.90 6.62 -21.33
N GLY A 49 1.91 7.53 -20.35
CA GLY A 49 0.86 8.52 -20.12
C GLY A 49 -0.41 7.94 -19.48
N GLN A 50 -0.43 6.66 -19.14
CA GLN A 50 -1.54 6.02 -18.41
C GLN A 50 -1.29 6.00 -16.90
N PRO A 51 -2.34 6.12 -16.07
CA PRO A 51 -2.21 5.93 -14.64
C PRO A 51 -1.96 4.46 -14.31
N MET A 52 -1.26 4.23 -13.19
CA MET A 52 -1.09 2.89 -12.66
C MET A 52 -2.46 2.33 -12.24
N SER A 53 -2.74 1.10 -12.65
CA SER A 53 -3.91 0.35 -12.18
C SER A 53 -3.63 -1.14 -12.15
N TRP A 54 -4.36 -1.85 -11.31
CA TRP A 54 -4.28 -3.30 -11.13
C TRP A 54 -5.64 -3.84 -10.69
N ILE A 55 -5.80 -5.15 -10.72
CA ILE A 55 -6.97 -5.83 -10.18
C ILE A 55 -6.58 -6.56 -8.90
N THR A 56 -7.34 -6.37 -7.83
CA THR A 56 -7.13 -7.12 -6.58
C THR A 56 -7.55 -8.60 -6.74
N PRO A 57 -7.10 -9.52 -5.88
CA PRO A 57 -7.54 -10.92 -5.92
C PRO A 57 -9.06 -11.13 -5.78
N LEU A 58 -9.79 -10.12 -5.28
CA LEU A 58 -11.26 -10.12 -5.23
C LEU A 58 -11.92 -9.61 -6.53
N GLY A 59 -11.14 -9.30 -7.55
CA GLY A 59 -11.64 -8.78 -8.83
C GLY A 59 -11.98 -7.28 -8.81
N LEU A 60 -11.61 -6.54 -7.75
CA LEU A 60 -11.82 -5.08 -7.71
C LEU A 60 -10.71 -4.37 -8.51
N PRO A 61 -11.05 -3.62 -9.58
CA PRO A 61 -10.09 -2.80 -10.30
C PRO A 61 -9.76 -1.52 -9.51
N VAL A 62 -8.47 -1.24 -9.35
CA VAL A 62 -7.96 -0.07 -8.61
C VAL A 62 -7.13 0.79 -9.55
N VAL A 63 -7.40 2.11 -9.59
CA VAL A 63 -6.67 3.07 -10.43
C VAL A 63 -6.14 4.21 -9.57
N GLN A 64 -4.86 4.58 -9.75
CA GLN A 64 -4.29 5.73 -9.08
C GLN A 64 -4.63 7.05 -9.81
N PRO A 65 -5.34 8.00 -9.18
CA PRO A 65 -5.82 9.21 -9.84
C PRO A 65 -4.75 10.31 -9.97
N TYR A 66 -3.48 10.00 -9.76
CA TYR A 66 -2.43 11.02 -9.67
C TYR A 66 -2.06 11.61 -11.03
N ARG A 67 -2.57 12.81 -11.28
CA ARG A 67 -2.24 13.67 -12.42
C ARG A 67 -1.50 14.93 -11.96
N SER A 68 -0.78 15.56 -12.88
CA SER A 68 -0.15 16.86 -12.67
C SER A 68 -1.22 17.90 -12.36
N LYS A 69 -0.97 18.74 -11.34
CA LYS A 69 -1.88 19.83 -10.96
C LYS A 69 -1.36 21.13 -11.56
N ALA A 70 -2.22 21.87 -12.24
CA ALA A 70 -1.93 23.26 -12.54
C ALA A 70 -2.66 24.15 -11.53
N MET A 71 -1.89 24.92 -10.79
CA MET A 71 -2.41 25.91 -9.87
C MET A 71 -2.25 27.28 -10.52
N ARG A 72 -3.36 28.00 -10.64
CA ARG A 72 -3.37 29.39 -11.09
C ARG A 72 -3.83 30.26 -9.94
N GLN A 73 -2.94 31.07 -9.40
CA GLN A 73 -3.30 32.06 -8.40
C GLN A 73 -3.79 33.34 -9.09
N VAL A 74 -5.03 33.73 -8.80
CA VAL A 74 -5.63 34.98 -9.28
C VAL A 74 -5.63 35.97 -8.12
N ARG A 75 -4.84 37.02 -8.26
CA ARG A 75 -4.79 38.11 -7.28
C ARG A 75 -5.91 39.10 -7.57
N THR A 76 -6.79 39.29 -6.60
CA THR A 76 -7.84 40.34 -6.64
C THR A 76 -7.47 41.48 -5.69
N LYS A 77 -8.24 42.57 -5.70
CA LYS A 77 -8.02 43.70 -4.78
C LYS A 77 -8.26 43.37 -3.30
N VAL A 78 -8.99 42.29 -3.00
CA VAL A 78 -9.44 41.95 -1.63
C VAL A 78 -8.76 40.67 -1.13
N GLN A 79 -8.47 39.71 -2.02
CA GLN A 79 -7.85 38.43 -1.66
C GLN A 79 -7.15 37.75 -2.83
N HIS A 80 -6.41 36.69 -2.52
CA HIS A 80 -5.79 35.81 -3.51
C HIS A 80 -6.65 34.55 -3.64
N VAL A 81 -7.13 34.24 -4.84
CA VAL A 81 -7.93 33.03 -5.14
C VAL A 81 -7.03 32.01 -5.84
N LEU A 82 -6.97 30.78 -5.34
CA LEU A 82 -6.24 29.69 -5.99
C LEU A 82 -7.22 28.85 -6.82
N MET A 83 -7.04 28.84 -8.14
CA MET A 83 -7.77 27.94 -9.04
C MET A 83 -6.91 26.71 -9.33
N VAL A 84 -7.50 25.52 -9.20
CA VAL A 84 -6.82 24.25 -9.48
C VAL A 84 -7.52 23.61 -10.68
N GLU A 85 -6.78 23.42 -11.76
CA GLU A 85 -7.27 22.75 -12.97
C GLU A 85 -6.72 21.32 -13.02
N ASN A 86 -7.61 20.35 -12.89
CA ASN A 86 -7.25 18.93 -12.80
C ASN A 86 -7.63 18.11 -14.05
N GLU A 87 -8.53 18.61 -14.90
CA GLU A 87 -9.02 17.86 -16.06
C GLU A 87 -8.02 17.86 -17.23
N GLY A 88 -7.91 16.72 -17.93
CA GLY A 88 -7.05 16.58 -19.11
C GLY A 88 -5.53 16.61 -18.85
N ARG A 89 -5.10 16.75 -17.59
CA ARG A 89 -3.67 16.88 -17.25
C ARG A 89 -2.92 15.56 -17.36
N ALA A 90 -1.65 15.65 -17.74
CA ALA A 90 -0.76 14.49 -17.86
C ALA A 90 -0.57 13.78 -16.51
N VAL A 91 -0.32 12.47 -16.56
CA VAL A 91 -0.05 11.64 -15.38
C VAL A 91 1.19 12.15 -14.64
N SER A 92 1.10 12.21 -13.30
CA SER A 92 2.25 12.62 -12.47
C SER A 92 3.09 11.40 -12.14
N ILE A 93 4.12 11.13 -12.95
CA ILE A 93 5.03 9.98 -12.78
C ILE A 93 5.60 9.92 -11.37
N GLY A 94 6.07 11.06 -10.84
CA GLY A 94 6.62 11.13 -9.49
C GLY A 94 5.63 10.70 -8.39
N ARG A 95 4.36 11.14 -8.48
CA ARG A 95 3.32 10.79 -7.50
C ARG A 95 2.84 9.35 -7.64
N GLN A 96 2.69 8.86 -8.88
CA GLN A 96 2.37 7.46 -9.15
C GLN A 96 3.44 6.56 -8.53
N LYS A 97 4.72 6.85 -8.82
CA LYS A 97 5.89 6.13 -8.29
C LYS A 97 5.90 6.06 -6.75
N SER A 98 5.69 7.19 -6.07
CA SER A 98 5.75 7.23 -4.60
C SER A 98 4.53 6.61 -3.92
N ALA A 99 3.36 6.68 -4.55
CA ALA A 99 2.11 6.23 -3.95
C ALA A 99 1.74 4.78 -4.30
N PHE A 100 2.32 4.20 -5.36
CA PHE A 100 1.96 2.85 -5.77
C PHE A 100 2.29 1.77 -4.74
N PRO A 101 3.50 1.72 -4.14
CA PRO A 101 3.80 0.70 -3.14
C PRO A 101 2.81 0.67 -1.95
N PRO A 102 2.51 1.79 -1.25
CA PRO A 102 1.55 1.76 -0.15
C PRO A 102 0.13 1.46 -0.62
N ASN A 103 -0.31 2.00 -1.78
CA ASN A 103 -1.67 1.73 -2.25
C ASN A 103 -1.87 0.27 -2.66
N PHE A 104 -0.84 -0.38 -3.19
CA PHE A 104 -0.89 -1.81 -3.52
C PHE A 104 -1.07 -2.64 -2.25
N VAL A 105 -0.25 -2.41 -1.22
CA VAL A 105 -0.37 -3.10 0.08
C VAL A 105 -1.74 -2.85 0.72
N HIS A 106 -2.21 -1.60 0.78
CA HIS A 106 -3.54 -1.30 1.33
C HIS A 106 -4.68 -2.00 0.56
N SER A 107 -4.52 -2.25 -0.74
CA SER A 107 -5.51 -3.01 -1.51
C SER A 107 -5.51 -4.50 -1.16
N LEU A 108 -4.37 -5.06 -0.77
CA LEU A 108 -4.25 -6.42 -0.24
C LEU A 108 -4.80 -6.51 1.17
N ASP A 109 -4.53 -5.53 2.04
CA ASP A 109 -5.11 -5.47 3.39
C ASP A 109 -6.64 -5.40 3.34
N SER A 110 -7.17 -4.59 2.41
CA SER A 110 -8.62 -4.51 2.15
C SER A 110 -9.17 -5.84 1.64
N THR A 111 -8.41 -6.54 0.80
CA THR A 111 -8.78 -7.86 0.30
C THR A 111 -8.85 -8.88 1.43
N HIS A 112 -7.83 -8.91 2.30
CA HIS A 112 -7.77 -9.77 3.47
C HIS A 112 -8.93 -9.52 4.44
N MET A 113 -9.22 -8.25 4.73
CA MET A 113 -10.37 -7.86 5.54
C MET A 113 -11.68 -8.39 4.95
N MET A 114 -11.92 -8.16 3.66
CA MET A 114 -13.16 -8.56 3.01
C MET A 114 -13.33 -10.08 2.95
N GLN A 115 -12.26 -10.83 2.67
CA GLN A 115 -12.26 -12.29 2.68
C GLN A 115 -12.58 -12.84 4.08
N THR A 116 -11.92 -12.28 5.11
CA THR A 116 -12.18 -12.64 6.50
C THR A 116 -13.62 -12.33 6.91
N ALA A 117 -14.11 -11.13 6.60
CA ALA A 117 -15.46 -10.70 6.91
C ALA A 117 -16.49 -11.66 6.31
N ARG A 118 -16.29 -12.07 5.06
CA ARG A 118 -17.15 -13.02 4.36
C ARG A 118 -17.21 -14.36 5.10
N ARG A 119 -16.06 -14.95 5.47
CA ARG A 119 -16.01 -16.21 6.23
C ARG A 119 -16.71 -16.10 7.59
N CYS A 120 -16.42 -15.03 8.32
CA CYS A 120 -17.01 -14.79 9.63
C CYS A 120 -18.54 -14.71 9.55
N LEU A 121 -19.07 -13.96 8.57
CA LEU A 121 -20.50 -13.75 8.41
C LEU A 121 -21.23 -14.96 7.80
N GLU A 122 -20.66 -15.59 6.77
CA GLU A 122 -21.33 -16.64 5.99
C GLU A 122 -21.13 -18.05 6.58
N ASP A 123 -19.91 -18.39 7.00
CA ASP A 123 -19.57 -19.76 7.42
C ASP A 123 -19.80 -19.96 8.93
N ASP A 124 -19.41 -18.97 9.75
CA ASP A 124 -19.45 -19.08 11.21
C ASP A 124 -20.62 -18.31 11.85
N ASN A 125 -21.34 -17.50 11.07
CA ASN A 125 -22.45 -16.65 11.52
C ASN A 125 -22.09 -15.76 12.73
N ILE A 126 -20.88 -15.20 12.72
CA ILE A 126 -20.39 -14.27 13.75
C ILE A 126 -20.40 -12.84 13.23
N ALA A 127 -20.76 -11.89 14.10
CA ALA A 127 -20.70 -10.47 13.77
C ALA A 127 -19.26 -10.05 13.50
N PHE A 128 -19.05 -9.23 12.47
CA PHE A 128 -17.74 -8.71 12.09
C PHE A 128 -17.81 -7.20 11.88
N ALA A 129 -16.85 -6.49 12.46
CA ALA A 129 -16.61 -5.07 12.21
C ALA A 129 -15.11 -4.84 12.01
N ALA A 130 -14.74 -3.83 11.23
CA ALA A 130 -13.34 -3.52 10.97
C ALA A 130 -13.11 -2.02 10.86
N VAL A 131 -11.94 -1.58 11.35
CA VAL A 131 -11.36 -0.26 11.08
C VAL A 131 -9.98 -0.51 10.49
N HIS A 132 -9.90 -0.55 9.16
CA HIS A 132 -8.69 -0.93 8.42
C HIS A 132 -8.12 -2.28 8.89
N ASP A 133 -6.98 -2.28 9.58
CA ASP A 133 -6.26 -3.44 10.09
C ASP A 133 -6.68 -3.86 11.50
N SER A 134 -7.73 -3.25 12.06
CA SER A 134 -8.31 -3.64 13.35
C SER A 134 -9.64 -4.34 13.17
N TYR A 135 -9.76 -5.57 13.65
CA TYR A 135 -10.92 -6.46 13.43
C TYR A 135 -11.63 -6.80 14.72
N TRP A 136 -12.95 -6.59 14.76
CA TRP A 136 -13.77 -6.65 15.97
C TRP A 136 -14.93 -7.63 15.81
N THR A 137 -15.25 -8.34 16.89
CA THR A 137 -16.40 -9.23 17.02
C THR A 137 -16.87 -9.26 18.47
N HIS A 138 -17.90 -10.06 18.79
CA HIS A 138 -18.31 -10.31 20.17
C HIS A 138 -17.25 -11.14 20.92
N ALA A 139 -17.09 -10.90 22.22
CA ALA A 139 -16.04 -11.54 23.04
C ALA A 139 -16.04 -13.08 22.97
N CYS A 140 -17.20 -13.71 22.81
CA CYS A 140 -17.32 -15.17 22.69
C CYS A 140 -16.83 -15.73 21.33
N SER A 141 -16.62 -14.88 20.32
CA SER A 141 -16.29 -15.26 18.95
C SER A 141 -14.87 -14.87 18.54
N VAL A 142 -14.09 -14.25 19.44
CA VAL A 142 -12.73 -13.76 19.16
C VAL A 142 -11.80 -14.88 18.68
N ASP A 143 -11.83 -16.04 19.34
CA ASP A 143 -10.99 -17.18 18.95
C ASP A 143 -11.30 -17.69 17.54
N VAL A 144 -12.59 -17.73 17.18
CA VAL A 144 -13.05 -18.15 15.86
C VAL A 144 -12.60 -17.13 14.80
N MET A 145 -12.80 -15.84 15.05
CA MET A 145 -12.37 -14.77 14.16
C MET A 145 -10.84 -14.78 13.95
N ASN A 146 -10.07 -14.94 15.03
CA ASN A 146 -8.61 -15.00 14.98
C ASN A 146 -8.10 -16.20 14.16
N ARG A 147 -8.78 -17.34 14.24
CA ARG A 147 -8.47 -18.48 13.37
C ARG A 147 -8.74 -18.15 11.90
N ARG A 148 -9.93 -17.62 11.57
CA ARG A 148 -10.29 -17.22 10.19
C ARG A 148 -9.34 -16.18 9.61
N LEU A 149 -8.92 -15.22 10.42
CA LEU A 149 -7.96 -14.20 10.02
C LEU A 149 -6.65 -14.78 9.53
N ARG A 150 -6.10 -15.76 10.26
CA ARG A 150 -4.84 -16.43 9.88
C ARG A 150 -5.05 -17.31 8.65
N GLU A 151 -6.15 -18.05 8.58
CA GLU A 151 -6.50 -18.89 7.42
C GLU A 151 -6.58 -18.05 6.13
N GLU A 152 -7.31 -16.94 6.15
CA GLU A 152 -7.46 -16.06 4.97
C GLU A 152 -6.17 -15.28 4.66
N PHE A 153 -5.34 -14.97 5.66
CA PHE A 153 -4.03 -14.36 5.40
C PHE A 153 -3.14 -15.33 4.60
N VAL A 154 -3.04 -16.58 5.06
CA VAL A 154 -2.26 -17.62 4.36
C VAL A 154 -2.84 -17.84 2.96
N SER A 155 -4.15 -17.99 2.83
CA SER A 155 -4.80 -18.19 1.53
C SER A 155 -4.58 -17.04 0.55
N LEU A 156 -4.51 -15.80 1.03
CA LEU A 156 -4.23 -14.63 0.20
C LEU A 156 -2.77 -14.59 -0.27
N TYR A 157 -1.82 -14.79 0.65
CA TYR A 157 -0.39 -14.61 0.36
C TYR A 157 0.30 -15.86 -0.20
N GLU A 158 -0.36 -17.02 -0.22
CA GLU A 158 0.05 -18.18 -1.02
C GLU A 158 -0.08 -17.95 -2.53
N GLN A 159 -0.90 -16.98 -2.94
CA GLN A 159 -1.05 -16.63 -4.35
C GLN A 159 0.19 -15.87 -4.85
N PRO A 160 0.55 -16.03 -6.14
CA PRO A 160 1.70 -15.36 -6.73
C PRO A 160 1.36 -13.89 -7.10
N LEU A 161 1.05 -13.08 -6.09
CA LEU A 161 0.46 -11.73 -6.24
C LEU A 161 1.31 -10.77 -7.08
N LEU A 162 2.64 -10.85 -6.98
CA LEU A 162 3.55 -9.97 -7.73
C LEU A 162 3.70 -10.44 -9.19
N GLU A 163 3.67 -11.74 -9.42
CA GLU A 163 3.71 -12.37 -10.73
C GLU A 163 2.42 -12.11 -11.50
N ASP A 164 1.27 -12.18 -10.82
CA ASP A 164 -0.03 -11.85 -11.39
C ASP A 164 -0.07 -10.38 -11.81
N LEU A 165 0.39 -9.48 -10.93
CA LEU A 165 0.55 -8.07 -11.27
C LEU A 165 1.47 -7.87 -12.48
N LEU A 166 2.63 -8.52 -12.50
CA LEU A 166 3.58 -8.43 -13.62
C LEU A 166 2.97 -8.94 -14.93
N THR A 167 2.17 -10.00 -14.86
CA THR A 167 1.44 -10.57 -16.00
C THR A 167 0.40 -9.59 -16.52
N GLU A 168 -0.40 -8.97 -15.64
CA GLU A 168 -1.37 -7.94 -16.00
C GLU A 168 -0.68 -6.75 -16.71
N LEU A 169 0.46 -6.30 -16.18
CA LEU A 169 1.23 -5.20 -16.76
C LEU A 169 1.80 -5.54 -18.13
N ARG A 170 2.34 -6.76 -18.31
CA ARG A 170 2.86 -7.23 -19.61
C ARG A 170 1.76 -7.37 -20.66
N LEU A 171 0.58 -7.83 -20.27
CA LEU A 171 -0.59 -7.93 -21.15
C LEU A 171 -1.09 -6.54 -21.59
N ARG A 172 -1.13 -5.58 -20.66
CA ARG A 172 -1.63 -4.23 -20.94
C ARG A 172 -0.62 -3.37 -21.68
N PHE A 173 0.67 -3.58 -21.47
CA PHE A 173 1.76 -2.81 -22.06
C PHE A 173 2.78 -3.74 -22.76
N PRO A 174 2.41 -4.38 -23.88
CA PRO A 174 3.24 -5.40 -24.53
C PRO A 174 4.57 -4.86 -25.08
N ASP A 175 4.63 -3.58 -25.44
CA ASP A 175 5.83 -2.92 -25.95
C ASP A 175 6.82 -2.51 -24.84
N MET A 176 6.42 -2.67 -23.57
CA MET A 176 7.20 -2.23 -22.42
C MET A 176 7.90 -3.40 -21.73
N LYS A 177 9.18 -3.20 -21.38
CA LYS A 177 9.97 -4.19 -20.63
C LYS A 177 9.89 -3.92 -19.14
N PHE A 178 9.27 -4.81 -18.39
CA PHE A 178 9.23 -4.80 -16.92
C PHE A 178 10.34 -5.69 -16.35
N ASP A 179 10.89 -5.28 -15.20
CA ASP A 179 11.89 -6.07 -14.48
C ASP A 179 11.18 -7.29 -13.86
N ASP A 180 11.88 -8.43 -13.75
CA ASP A 180 11.29 -9.61 -13.12
C ASP A 180 10.99 -9.39 -11.63
N VAL A 181 10.08 -10.20 -11.09
CA VAL A 181 9.68 -10.14 -9.68
C VAL A 181 10.90 -10.39 -8.77
N PRO A 182 11.01 -9.70 -7.62
CA PRO A 182 12.03 -9.99 -6.62
C PRO A 182 11.98 -11.44 -6.14
N GLN A 183 13.12 -12.01 -5.77
CA GLN A 183 13.16 -13.37 -5.22
C GLN A 183 12.42 -13.46 -3.88
N LEU A 184 11.64 -14.52 -3.73
CA LEU A 184 11.00 -14.88 -2.46
C LEU A 184 12.05 -15.27 -1.41
N GLY A 185 11.71 -15.05 -0.15
CA GLY A 185 12.47 -15.54 0.98
C GLY A 185 12.21 -17.02 1.27
N ASP A 186 12.63 -17.46 2.45
CA ASP A 186 12.52 -18.82 2.97
C ASP A 186 11.44 -18.98 4.05
N LEU A 187 10.61 -17.95 4.27
CA LEU A 187 9.52 -17.97 5.23
C LEU A 187 8.47 -19.03 4.86
N ASP A 188 8.19 -19.93 5.79
CA ASP A 188 7.00 -20.80 5.72
C ASP A 188 5.76 -20.03 6.17
N LEU A 189 4.89 -19.70 5.19
CA LEU A 189 3.63 -18.98 5.42
C LEU A 189 2.69 -19.72 6.38
N HIS A 190 2.73 -21.06 6.44
CA HIS A 190 1.85 -21.81 7.33
C HIS A 190 2.16 -21.57 8.81
N SER A 191 3.37 -21.12 9.16
CA SER A 191 3.72 -20.72 10.53
C SER A 191 2.83 -19.61 11.10
N VAL A 192 2.17 -18.82 10.23
CA VAL A 192 1.22 -17.77 10.64
C VAL A 192 -0.01 -18.36 11.33
N LEU A 193 -0.44 -19.57 10.96
CA LEU A 193 -1.61 -20.25 11.55
C LEU A 193 -1.47 -20.45 13.06
N ASP A 194 -0.24 -20.70 13.51
CA ASP A 194 0.09 -20.95 14.91
C ASP A 194 0.59 -19.69 15.65
N SER A 195 0.61 -18.52 14.99
CA SER A 195 1.15 -17.30 15.57
C SER A 195 0.14 -16.58 16.49
N PRO A 196 0.34 -16.60 17.83
CA PRO A 196 -0.63 -16.03 18.77
C PRO A 196 -0.69 -14.51 18.71
N TYR A 197 0.41 -13.86 18.29
CA TYR A 197 0.55 -12.39 18.26
C TYR A 197 0.36 -11.79 16.86
N PHE A 198 -0.12 -12.57 15.89
CA PHE A 198 -0.33 -12.10 14.53
C PHE A 198 -1.43 -11.01 14.46
N PHE A 199 -2.55 -11.25 15.14
CA PHE A 199 -3.55 -10.26 15.50
C PHE A 199 -3.89 -10.47 16.98
N ASN A 200 -3.86 -9.40 17.78
CA ASN A 200 -4.13 -9.42 19.22
C ASN A 200 -5.26 -8.46 19.57
#